data_AF-A0A355GH87-F1
#
_entry.id   AF-A0A355GH87-F1
#
_cell.length_a   1.000
_cell.length_b   1.000
_cell.length_c   1.000
_cell.angle_alpha   90.00
_cell.angle_beta   90.00
_cell.angle_gamma   90.00
#
_symmetry.space_group_name_H-M   'P 1'
#
loop_
_entity.id
_entity.type
_entity.pdbx_description
1 polymer ?
#
loop_
_entity_poly.entity_id
_entity_poly.type
_entity_poly.pdbx_seq_one_letter_code
_entity_poly.pdbx_strand_id
1 'polypeptide(L)'
;MLKRPQTRITVATVTAVVSTIVLAGGHGEPAERSAPPARISAPIHYADTMLAFVDDEGVALVVFQCPVTRNADVITTSKPVRYRFRYQTKGMAVMTGTGLLFEKYKPDGERKFLVVNDDGQLRISAGHFQVEWSEGDADMGWFYYNPEDIRVQLANAKQFETIKLERFSH
;
A
#
# COMPACT_ATOMS: atom_id res chain seq x y z
N MET A 1 -39.10 18.97 35.70
CA MET A 1 -39.46 17.71 35.00
C MET A 1 -39.00 17.81 33.55
N LEU A 2 -37.86 17.22 33.19
CA LEU A 2 -37.37 17.16 31.81
C LEU A 2 -37.62 15.76 31.23
N LYS A 3 -38.40 15.68 30.13
CA LYS A 3 -38.65 14.45 29.37
C LYS A 3 -37.41 14.08 28.58
N ARG A 4 -36.85 12.88 28.83
CA ARG A 4 -35.79 12.28 28.00
C ARG A 4 -36.41 11.65 26.74
N PRO A 5 -35.81 11.83 25.54
CA PRO A 5 -36.23 11.10 24.35
C PRO A 5 -35.75 9.64 24.42
N GLN A 6 -36.67 8.70 24.18
CA GLN A 6 -36.37 7.27 24.04
C GLN A 6 -36.02 6.98 22.58
N THR A 7 -34.76 6.64 22.32
CA THR A 7 -34.34 6.10 21.02
C THR A 7 -34.65 4.61 20.98
N ARG A 8 -35.58 4.21 20.11
CA ARG A 8 -35.86 2.80 19.81
C ARG A 8 -34.78 2.27 18.86
N ILE A 9 -34.06 1.24 19.27
CA ILE A 9 -33.15 0.48 18.42
C ILE A 9 -33.87 -0.79 18.00
N THR A 10 -34.19 -0.91 16.71
CA THR A 10 -34.73 -2.12 16.10
C THR A 10 -33.56 -2.98 15.64
N VAL A 11 -33.32 -4.12 16.32
CA VAL A 11 -32.34 -5.12 15.88
C VAL A 11 -33.07 -6.10 14.96
N ALA A 12 -32.74 -6.08 13.67
CA ALA A 12 -33.23 -7.04 12.70
C ALA A 12 -32.38 -8.32 12.76
N THR A 13 -33.03 -9.44 13.06
CA THR A 13 -32.47 -10.79 13.03
C THR A 13 -32.18 -11.18 11.58
N VAL A 14 -30.92 -11.43 11.23
CA VAL A 14 -30.54 -12.05 9.95
C VAL A 14 -30.38 -13.55 10.18
N THR A 15 -31.36 -14.32 9.74
CA THR A 15 -31.28 -15.77 9.62
C THR A 15 -30.85 -16.08 8.19
N ALA A 16 -29.71 -16.75 7.99
CA ALA A 16 -29.33 -17.22 6.66
C ALA A 16 -28.77 -18.65 6.74
N VAL A 17 -29.68 -19.57 6.41
CA VAL A 17 -29.58 -20.82 5.63
C VAL A 17 -28.29 -21.64 5.73
N VAL A 18 -28.44 -22.84 6.28
CA VAL A 18 -27.51 -23.97 6.14
C VAL A 18 -27.49 -24.43 4.68
N SER A 19 -26.35 -24.29 4.00
CA SER A 19 -26.15 -24.87 2.67
C SER A 19 -25.84 -26.36 2.79
N THR A 20 -26.74 -27.19 2.27
CA THR A 20 -26.50 -28.62 2.04
C THR A 20 -25.47 -28.78 0.92
N ILE A 21 -24.29 -29.34 1.22
CA ILE A 21 -23.32 -29.73 0.20
C ILE A 21 -23.78 -31.05 -0.42
N VAL A 22 -24.22 -31.00 -1.68
CA VAL A 22 -24.39 -32.19 -2.52
C VAL A 22 -23.03 -32.52 -3.12
N LEU A 23 -22.37 -33.56 -2.61
CA LEU A 23 -21.17 -34.13 -3.22
C LEU A 23 -21.59 -34.99 -4.41
N ALA A 24 -21.73 -34.38 -5.58
CA ALA A 24 -21.76 -35.10 -6.85
C ALA A 24 -20.31 -35.37 -7.27
N GLY A 25 -19.93 -36.66 -7.26
CA GLY A 25 -18.65 -37.12 -7.77
C GLY A 25 -18.53 -36.87 -9.26
N GLY A 26 -17.70 -35.90 -9.63
CA GLY A 26 -17.11 -35.76 -10.95
C GLY A 26 -15.60 -35.66 -10.76
N HIS A 27 -14.85 -36.62 -11.32
CA HIS A 27 -13.39 -36.51 -11.49
C HIS A 27 -13.08 -35.41 -12.52
N GLY A 28 -13.30 -34.15 -12.15
CA GLY A 28 -12.60 -33.04 -12.75
C GLY A 28 -11.27 -32.90 -12.04
N GLU A 29 -10.16 -32.93 -12.77
CA GLU A 29 -8.87 -32.49 -12.24
C GLU A 29 -9.07 -31.14 -11.55
N PRO A 30 -8.55 -30.93 -10.32
CA PRO A 30 -8.62 -29.63 -9.68
C PRO A 30 -7.95 -28.64 -10.63
N ALA A 31 -8.72 -27.68 -11.14
CA ALA A 31 -8.19 -26.59 -11.95
C ALA A 31 -6.95 -26.07 -11.24
N GLU A 32 -5.80 -26.27 -11.87
CA GLU A 32 -4.50 -25.88 -11.36
C GLU A 32 -4.58 -24.38 -11.10
N ARG A 33 -4.82 -24.01 -9.83
CA ARG A 33 -4.85 -22.60 -9.43
C ARG A 33 -3.44 -22.12 -9.68
N SER A 34 -3.24 -21.40 -10.78
CA SER A 34 -1.98 -20.73 -11.06
C SER A 34 -1.59 -19.98 -9.80
N ALA A 35 -0.40 -20.29 -9.28
CA ALA A 35 0.13 -19.57 -8.13
C ALA A 35 0.11 -18.07 -8.48
N PRO A 36 -0.30 -17.19 -7.54
CA PRO A 36 -0.25 -15.76 -7.81
C PRO A 36 1.18 -15.38 -8.24
N PRO A 37 1.32 -14.49 -9.23
CA PRO A 37 2.63 -14.07 -9.72
C PRO A 37 3.52 -13.62 -8.57
N ALA A 38 4.79 -14.03 -8.62
CA ALA A 38 5.74 -13.72 -7.57
C ALA A 38 5.99 -12.21 -7.54
N ARG A 39 5.68 -11.57 -6.41
CA ARG A 39 6.08 -10.18 -6.17
C ARG A 39 7.61 -10.11 -6.14
N ILE A 40 8.16 -9.08 -6.75
CA ILE A 40 9.58 -8.78 -6.66
C ILE A 40 9.79 -7.62 -5.69
N SER A 41 10.96 -7.60 -5.07
CA SER A 41 11.41 -6.51 -4.22
C SER A 41 12.55 -5.75 -4.89
N ALA A 42 12.63 -4.45 -4.63
CA ALA A 42 13.74 -3.63 -5.06
C ALA A 42 14.10 -2.60 -3.96
N PRO A 43 15.40 -2.35 -3.73
CA PRO A 43 15.83 -1.35 -2.76
C PRO A 43 15.61 0.05 -3.33
N ILE A 44 15.39 1.03 -2.44
CA ILE A 44 15.35 2.43 -2.80
C ILE A 44 16.04 3.30 -1.75
N HIS A 45 16.98 4.12 -2.21
CA HIS A 45 17.50 5.24 -1.43
C HIS A 45 16.52 6.41 -1.46
N TYR A 46 16.19 6.97 -0.30
CA TYR A 46 15.24 8.10 -0.20
C TYR A 46 15.82 9.39 -0.78
N ALA A 47 17.14 9.57 -0.64
CA ALA A 47 17.85 10.71 -1.20
C ALA A 47 17.97 10.57 -2.72
N ASP A 48 17.73 11.69 -3.42
CA ASP A 48 17.95 11.86 -4.86
C ASP A 48 17.21 10.88 -5.80
N THR A 49 16.38 9.97 -5.28
CA THR A 49 15.63 8.99 -6.09
C THR A 49 14.16 9.34 -6.18
N MET A 50 13.63 9.28 -7.39
CA MET A 50 12.21 9.35 -7.70
C MET A 50 11.80 8.02 -8.32
N LEU A 51 10.71 7.45 -7.82
CA LEU A 51 10.03 6.31 -8.43
C LEU A 51 9.02 6.82 -9.45
N ALA A 52 8.99 6.22 -10.63
CA ALA A 52 7.89 6.34 -11.57
C ALA A 52 7.17 4.99 -11.66
N PHE A 53 5.92 4.95 -11.20
CA PHE A 53 5.01 3.83 -11.38
C PHE A 53 4.19 4.07 -12.65
N VAL A 54 4.11 3.06 -13.51
CA VAL A 54 3.46 3.16 -14.81
C VAL A 54 2.64 1.90 -15.05
N ASP A 55 1.41 2.09 -15.49
CA ASP A 55 0.51 1.06 -15.98
C ASP A 55 -0.31 1.61 -17.17
N ASP A 56 -1.34 0.88 -17.58
CA ASP A 56 -2.21 1.29 -18.68
C ASP A 56 -3.14 2.46 -18.32
N GLU A 57 -3.41 2.68 -17.03
CA GLU A 57 -4.29 3.77 -16.57
C GLU A 57 -3.55 5.11 -16.45
N GLY A 58 -2.29 5.11 -16.01
CA GLY A 58 -1.55 6.34 -15.80
C GLY A 58 -0.11 6.21 -15.30
N VAL A 59 0.40 7.34 -14.81
CA VAL A 59 1.76 7.47 -14.27
C VAL A 59 1.69 8.13 -12.91
N ALA A 60 2.38 7.57 -11.92
CA ALA A 60 2.67 8.23 -10.65
C ALA A 60 4.17 8.45 -10.49
N LEU A 61 4.55 9.66 -10.09
CA LEU A 61 5.89 9.98 -9.61
C LEU A 61 5.86 10.08 -8.09
N VAL A 62 6.79 9.43 -7.42
CA VAL A 62 6.91 9.44 -5.95
C VAL A 62 8.32 9.84 -5.56
N VAL A 63 8.43 10.77 -4.62
CA VAL A 63 9.69 11.12 -3.95
C VAL A 63 9.52 11.04 -2.44
N PHE A 64 10.57 10.58 -1.78
CA PHE A 64 10.64 10.57 -0.32
C PHE A 64 11.15 11.92 0.18
N GLN A 65 10.58 12.38 1.29
CA GLN A 65 11.09 13.54 2.02
C GLN A 65 12.01 13.02 3.13
N CYS A 66 12.99 13.83 3.55
CA CYS A 66 13.93 13.45 4.61
C CYS A 66 13.23 12.73 5.77
N PRO A 67 13.81 11.63 6.29
CA PRO A 67 13.25 10.91 7.42
C PRO A 67 12.96 11.88 8.56
N VAL A 68 11.75 11.83 9.09
CA VAL A 68 11.37 12.72 10.20
C VAL A 68 12.18 12.27 11.42
N THR A 69 12.85 13.19 12.10
CA THR A 69 13.52 12.90 13.37
C THR A 69 12.50 12.30 14.34
N ARG A 70 12.86 11.18 14.97
CA ARG A 70 11.98 10.44 15.90
C ARG A 70 11.43 11.39 16.95
N ASN A 71 10.11 11.58 17.00
CA ASN A 71 9.47 12.15 18.19
C ASN A 71 9.54 11.09 19.30
N ALA A 72 10.00 11.49 20.48
CA ALA A 72 10.26 10.60 21.61
C ALA A 72 9.01 9.84 22.11
N ASP A 73 7.81 10.29 21.74
CA ASP A 73 6.55 9.80 22.29
C ASP A 73 5.91 8.63 21.51
N VAL A 74 6.49 8.22 20.38
CA VAL A 74 5.97 7.10 19.58
C VAL A 74 6.94 5.93 19.63
N ILE A 75 6.56 4.88 20.35
CA ILE A 75 7.23 3.57 20.32
C ILE A 75 6.93 2.92 18.96
N THR A 76 7.63 3.38 17.93
CA THR A 76 7.73 2.73 16.63
C THR A 76 9.11 2.09 16.53
N THR A 77 9.16 0.87 16.01
CA THR A 77 10.42 0.19 15.69
C THR A 77 11.15 0.93 14.57
N SER A 78 10.39 1.55 13.65
CA SER A 78 10.88 2.26 12.46
C SER A 78 10.82 3.79 12.55
N LYS A 79 11.69 4.49 11.82
CA LYS A 79 11.54 5.93 11.58
C LYS A 79 10.46 6.17 10.51
N PRO A 80 9.45 7.02 10.75
CA PRO A 80 8.45 7.29 9.74
C PRO A 80 9.04 8.05 8.55
N VAL A 81 8.69 7.61 7.34
CA VAL A 81 9.14 8.20 6.08
C VAL A 81 7.99 8.93 5.41
N ARG A 82 8.14 10.22 5.16
CA ARG A 82 7.16 10.99 4.39
C ARG A 82 7.44 10.86 2.90
N TYR A 83 6.40 10.87 2.09
CA TYR A 83 6.54 10.95 0.64
C TYR A 83 5.56 11.96 0.04
N ARG A 84 5.89 12.43 -1.16
CA ARG A 84 5.01 13.24 -2.02
C ARG A 84 4.84 12.53 -3.34
N PHE A 85 3.69 12.76 -3.98
CA PHE A 85 3.44 12.22 -5.31
C PHE A 85 2.80 13.22 -6.25
N ARG A 86 3.02 12.98 -7.55
CA ARG A 86 2.26 13.53 -8.68
C ARG A 86 1.69 12.35 -9.44
N TYR A 87 0.41 12.38 -9.80
CA TYR A 87 -0.26 11.31 -10.53
C TYR A 87 -1.08 11.88 -11.68
N GLN A 88 -1.09 11.19 -12.81
CA GLN A 88 -1.88 11.59 -13.98
C GLN A 88 -2.35 10.36 -14.74
N THR A 89 -3.66 10.29 -14.97
CA THR A 89 -4.26 9.42 -15.99
C THR A 89 -4.29 10.13 -17.34
N LYS A 90 -4.36 9.36 -18.42
CA LYS A 90 -4.40 9.90 -19.78
C LYS A 90 -5.56 10.88 -19.96
N GLY A 91 -5.25 12.12 -20.33
CA GLY A 91 -6.24 13.16 -20.60
C GLY A 91 -6.81 13.86 -19.37
N MET A 92 -6.37 13.51 -18.15
CA MET A 92 -6.77 14.20 -16.93
C MET A 92 -5.68 15.15 -16.41
N ALA A 93 -6.11 16.08 -15.54
CA ALA A 93 -5.21 16.97 -14.83
C ALA A 93 -4.33 16.19 -13.84
N VAL A 94 -3.12 16.71 -13.59
CA VAL A 94 -2.20 16.15 -12.60
C VAL A 94 -2.78 16.31 -11.19
N MET A 95 -2.91 15.20 -10.48
CA MET A 95 -3.21 15.15 -9.05
C MET A 95 -1.90 15.15 -8.25
N THR A 96 -1.89 15.81 -7.10
CA THR A 96 -0.75 15.77 -6.17
C THR A 96 -1.20 15.35 -4.79
N GLY A 97 -0.28 14.79 -4.01
CA GLY A 97 -0.57 14.43 -2.63
C GLY A 97 0.68 14.07 -1.84
N THR A 98 0.45 13.67 -0.60
CA THR A 98 1.49 13.30 0.37
C THR A 98 1.06 12.08 1.15
N GLY A 99 2.00 11.31 1.67
CA GLY A 99 1.72 10.25 2.62
C GLY A 99 2.85 10.03 3.62
N LEU A 100 2.59 9.11 4.55
CA LEU A 100 3.49 8.73 5.64
C LEU A 100 3.59 7.21 5.66
N LEU A 101 4.80 6.69 5.72
CA LEU A 101 5.09 5.26 5.84
C LEU A 101 5.72 5.00 7.20
N PHE A 102 5.33 3.93 7.86
CA PHE A 102 5.97 3.45 9.08
C PHE A 102 5.57 2.01 9.35
N GLU A 103 6.51 1.26 9.92
CA GLU A 103 6.27 -0.07 10.42
C GLU A 103 5.84 -0.01 11.89
N LYS A 104 4.80 -0.77 12.20
CA LYS A 104 4.36 -0.99 13.57
C LYS A 104 4.02 -2.46 13.67
N TYR A 105 4.61 -3.15 14.64
CA TYR A 105 4.48 -4.58 14.78
C TYR A 105 4.15 -4.95 16.22
N LYS A 106 3.37 -6.01 16.40
CA LYS A 106 3.12 -6.65 17.69
C LYS A 106 3.41 -8.15 17.61
N PRO A 107 3.73 -8.80 18.75
CA PRO A 107 3.87 -10.25 18.79
C PRO A 107 2.62 -10.96 18.26
N ASP A 108 2.81 -11.98 17.44
CA ASP A 108 1.75 -12.89 17.04
C ASP A 108 1.44 -13.82 18.21
N GLY A 109 0.33 -13.61 18.91
CA GLY A 109 0.07 -14.07 20.29
C GLY A 109 0.62 -15.45 20.69
N GLU A 110 0.42 -16.48 19.86
CA GLU A 110 0.85 -17.86 20.14
C GLU A 110 2.27 -18.18 19.64
N ARG A 111 2.77 -17.41 18.67
CA ARG A 111 4.06 -17.61 17.99
C ARG A 111 5.00 -16.48 18.37
N LYS A 112 5.66 -16.63 19.53
CA LYS A 112 6.56 -15.63 20.13
C LYS A 112 7.69 -15.10 19.22
N PHE A 113 7.97 -15.76 18.11
CA PHE A 113 9.00 -15.37 17.13
C PHE A 113 8.43 -14.72 15.87
N LEU A 114 7.10 -14.66 15.73
CA LEU A 114 6.44 -13.97 14.64
C LEU A 114 5.87 -12.65 15.14
N VAL A 115 5.88 -11.67 14.24
CA VAL A 115 5.24 -10.38 14.45
C VAL A 115 4.19 -10.15 13.37
N VAL A 116 3.12 -9.47 13.74
CA VAL A 116 2.07 -9.04 12.80
C VAL A 116 2.03 -7.52 12.76
N ASN A 117 1.65 -6.98 11.60
CA ASN A 117 1.42 -5.54 11.46
C ASN A 117 0.39 -5.07 12.50
N ASP A 118 0.73 -4.02 13.22
CA ASP A 118 -0.05 -3.40 14.28
C ASP A 118 -0.42 -1.97 13.87
N ASP A 119 -1.17 -1.86 12.79
CA ASP A 119 -1.62 -0.59 12.19
C ASP A 119 -0.50 0.29 11.64
N GLY A 120 0.60 -0.33 11.16
CA GLY A 120 1.62 0.33 10.36
C GLY A 120 1.09 0.73 8.98
N GLN A 121 1.55 1.88 8.48
CA GLN A 121 1.25 2.34 7.12
C GLN A 121 2.36 1.86 6.17
N LEU A 122 2.17 0.68 5.60
CA LEU A 122 3.18 -0.02 4.77
C LEU A 122 2.98 0.18 3.28
N ARG A 123 2.11 1.10 2.85
CA ARG A 123 1.75 1.26 1.44
C ARG A 123 1.91 2.69 0.97
N ILE A 124 2.64 2.84 -0.13
CA ILE A 124 2.66 4.05 -0.94
C ILE A 124 1.35 4.07 -1.74
N SER A 125 0.51 5.06 -1.46
CA SER A 125 -0.68 5.36 -2.24
C SER A 125 -0.45 6.60 -3.11
N ALA A 126 -0.54 6.45 -4.42
CA ALA A 126 -0.39 7.54 -5.40
C ALA A 126 -1.32 7.32 -6.59
N GLY A 127 -2.50 7.94 -6.58
CA GLY A 127 -3.55 7.57 -7.55
C GLY A 127 -4.15 6.21 -7.24
N HIS A 128 -4.33 5.36 -8.25
CA HIS A 128 -4.76 3.97 -8.04
C HIS A 128 -3.60 3.07 -7.57
N PHE A 129 -2.34 3.48 -7.76
CA PHE A 129 -1.18 2.67 -7.37
C PHE A 129 -1.13 2.45 -5.86
N GLN A 130 -0.92 1.19 -5.48
CA GLN A 130 -0.74 0.74 -4.10
C GLN A 130 0.50 -0.17 -4.05
N VAL A 131 1.65 0.40 -3.69
CA VAL A 131 2.93 -0.31 -3.64
C VAL A 131 3.32 -0.52 -2.20
N GLU A 132 3.59 -1.78 -1.83
CA GLU A 132 4.02 -2.12 -0.48
C GLU A 132 5.46 -1.67 -0.27
N TRP A 133 5.76 -1.21 0.93
CA TRP A 133 7.06 -0.71 1.37
C TRP A 133 7.41 -1.35 2.71
N SER A 134 8.70 -1.63 2.89
CA SER A 134 9.26 -1.98 4.19
C SER A 134 10.47 -1.09 4.51
N GLU A 135 10.69 -0.86 5.79
CA GLU A 135 11.88 -0.17 6.26
C GLU A 135 13.12 -1.02 5.92
N GLY A 136 14.20 -0.35 5.54
CA GLY A 136 15.53 -0.95 5.44
C GLY A 136 16.43 -0.31 6.48
N ASP A 137 17.06 0.80 6.08
CA ASP A 137 17.93 1.63 6.93
C ASP A 137 17.37 3.06 7.03
N ALA A 138 18.11 3.94 7.71
CA ALA A 138 17.66 5.32 7.95
C ALA A 138 17.39 6.12 6.66
N ASP A 139 18.05 5.79 5.55
CA ASP A 139 17.98 6.48 4.26
C ASP A 139 17.57 5.55 3.09
N MET A 140 17.15 4.33 3.40
CA MET A 140 16.84 3.30 2.40
C MET A 140 15.65 2.43 2.84
N GLY A 141 14.81 2.02 1.89
CA GLY A 141 13.76 1.03 2.11
C GLY A 141 13.69 0.02 0.98
N TRP A 142 12.70 -0.86 1.07
CA TRP A 142 12.36 -1.78 0.00
C TRP A 142 10.95 -1.51 -0.45
N PHE A 143 10.69 -1.67 -1.74
CA PHE A 143 9.33 -1.68 -2.27
C PHE A 143 9.06 -2.99 -2.98
N TYR A 144 7.80 -3.41 -2.94
CA TYR A 144 7.34 -4.69 -3.47
C TYR A 144 6.24 -4.45 -4.50
N TYR A 145 6.40 -5.04 -5.68
CA TYR A 145 5.45 -4.88 -6.78
C TYR A 145 5.38 -6.14 -7.64
N ASN A 146 4.30 -6.25 -8.42
CA ASN A 146 4.18 -7.24 -9.48
C ASN A 146 4.56 -6.57 -10.81
N PRO A 147 5.61 -7.01 -11.51
CA PRO A 147 6.03 -6.40 -12.77
C PRO A 147 5.01 -6.59 -13.91
N GLU A 148 4.06 -7.51 -13.77
CA GLU A 148 2.95 -7.68 -14.72
C GLU A 148 1.88 -6.59 -14.55
N ASP A 149 1.73 -6.04 -13.33
CA ASP A 149 0.72 -5.02 -13.02
C ASP A 149 1.29 -3.60 -13.14
N ILE A 150 2.56 -3.42 -12.75
CA ILE A 150 3.19 -2.10 -12.62
C ILE A 150 4.62 -2.15 -13.15
N ARG A 151 4.96 -1.23 -14.05
CA ARG A 151 6.35 -0.95 -14.42
C ARG A 151 6.91 0.12 -13.49
N VAL A 152 8.12 -0.13 -12.96
CA VAL A 152 8.82 0.83 -12.10
C VAL A 152 10.08 1.33 -12.78
N GLN A 153 10.24 2.65 -12.84
CA GLN A 153 11.45 3.31 -13.36
C GLN A 153 12.04 4.23 -12.30
N LEU A 154 13.37 4.40 -12.32
CA LEU A 154 14.09 5.31 -11.42
C LEU A 154 14.50 6.58 -12.16
N ALA A 155 14.37 7.71 -11.49
CA ALA A 155 14.82 9.01 -11.98
C ALA A 155 15.34 9.89 -10.84
N ASN A 156 15.92 11.04 -11.18
CA ASN A 156 16.48 11.95 -10.18
C ASN A 156 15.38 12.78 -9.49
N ALA A 157 15.33 12.78 -8.16
CA ALA A 157 14.33 13.49 -7.37
C ALA A 157 14.33 15.01 -7.58
N LYS A 158 15.45 15.62 -7.99
CA LYS A 158 15.52 17.07 -8.29
C LYS A 158 14.66 17.48 -9.48
N GLN A 159 14.26 16.51 -10.31
CA GLN A 159 13.38 16.74 -11.45
C GLN A 159 11.89 16.59 -11.10
N PHE A 160 11.55 16.24 -9.86
CA PHE A 160 10.18 15.91 -9.46
C PHE A 160 9.15 16.97 -9.82
N GLU A 161 9.47 18.26 -9.68
CA GLU A 161 8.52 19.35 -9.95
C GLU A 161 8.45 19.73 -11.44
N THR A 162 9.51 19.42 -12.22
CA THR A 162 9.67 19.95 -13.58
C THR A 162 9.52 18.89 -14.67
N ILE A 163 9.75 17.61 -14.34
CA ILE A 163 9.61 16.52 -15.29
C ILE A 163 8.14 16.35 -15.67
N LYS A 164 7.90 16.08 -16.95
CA LYS A 164 6.59 15.74 -17.50
C LYS A 164 6.31 14.26 -17.27
N LEU A 165 5.13 13.92 -16.73
CA LEU A 165 4.77 12.53 -16.41
C LEU A 165 4.69 11.67 -17.68
N GLU A 166 4.32 12.28 -18.81
CA GLU A 166 4.21 11.65 -20.12
C GLU A 166 5.54 11.06 -20.61
N ARG A 167 6.68 11.50 -20.05
CA ARG A 167 7.99 10.93 -20.35
C ARG A 167 8.10 9.45 -19.96
N PHE A 168 7.26 8.98 -19.04
CA PHE A 168 7.30 7.62 -18.53
C PHE A 168 6.26 6.69 -19.18
N SER A 169 5.35 7.22 -19.99
CA SER A 169 4.21 6.49 -20.59
C SER A 169 4.56 5.62 -21.81
N HIS A 170 5.81 5.15 -21.92
CA HIS A 170 6.32 4.39 -23.07
C HIS A 170 6.36 2.88 -22.81
#